data_AF-A0A9Q3CAA7-F1
#
_entry.id   AF-A0A9Q3CAA7-F1
#
_cell.length_a   1.000
_cell.length_b   1.000
_cell.length_c   1.000
_cell.angle_alpha   90.00
_cell.angle_beta   90.00
_cell.angle_gamma   90.00
#
_symmetry.space_group_name_H-M   'P 1'
#
loop_
_entity.id
_entity.type
_entity.pdbx_description
1 polymer ?
#
loop_
_entity_poly.entity_id
_entity_poly.type
_entity_poly.pdbx_seq_one_letter_code
_entity_poly.pdbx_strand_id
1 'polypeptide(L)'
;MLQNTSFLVCCTNLVLSSPITNRTGKVFEQMYQKYCKSSSKLFQHIRIVPNHHYVLHIREQMELWGPMGGVSEFWGENMVGILQKVWTSEKFGEMEKTIMNKVIVWQKLMASRGLDQYLQSNGSVIEASKTHDFVLVDNVYLLLLAHVTETHHGFKIRNAYMLPHTPKCLILRPTATSLAMWMGVNHIKVSPIPPHNCIVFRNGEHIEYGLVQEVLQFNDPLGGSRTSILICGINNRFAKDLNSPRKNFQFLCYMIKVVIGEVSTIKRFISPTKIISNAAYQLLPANTFGIGANGITLTPINKPGHLLINEDSTASLF
;
A
#
# COMPACT_ATOMS: atom_id res chain seq x y z
N MET A 1 -11.04 25.30 -11.88
CA MET A 1 -9.91 24.44 -12.32
C MET A 1 -9.72 23.24 -11.38
N LEU A 2 -9.32 23.43 -10.12
CA LEU A 2 -9.01 22.33 -9.18
C LEU A 2 -10.12 21.25 -9.08
N GLN A 3 -11.37 21.67 -8.96
CA GLN A 3 -12.52 20.75 -8.88
C GLN A 3 -12.69 19.89 -10.14
N ASN A 4 -12.39 20.44 -11.32
CA ASN A 4 -12.44 19.71 -12.58
C ASN A 4 -11.35 18.63 -12.62
N THR A 5 -10.12 18.98 -12.23
CA THR A 5 -9.03 18.02 -12.07
C THR A 5 -9.36 16.93 -11.05
N SER A 6 -10.00 17.27 -9.93
CA SER A 6 -10.42 16.30 -8.92
C SER A 6 -11.47 15.32 -9.44
N PHE A 7 -12.41 15.74 -10.30
CA PHE A 7 -13.34 14.81 -10.95
C PHE A 7 -12.60 13.79 -11.82
N LEU A 8 -11.62 14.24 -12.60
CA LEU A 8 -10.84 13.37 -13.47
C LEU A 8 -9.98 12.37 -12.67
N VAL A 9 -9.27 12.83 -11.63
CA VAL A 9 -8.49 11.95 -10.74
C VAL A 9 -9.40 10.94 -10.04
N CYS A 10 -10.60 11.35 -9.63
CA CYS A 10 -11.59 10.45 -9.05
C CYS A 10 -11.99 9.35 -10.06
N CYS A 11 -12.26 9.70 -11.32
CA CYS A 11 -12.53 8.75 -12.39
C CYS A 11 -11.38 7.73 -12.54
N THR A 12 -10.13 8.18 -12.62
CA THR A 12 -8.96 7.28 -12.70
C THR A 12 -8.87 6.33 -11.50
N ASN A 13 -9.07 6.85 -10.28
CA ASN A 13 -9.06 6.05 -9.06
C ASN A 13 -10.19 5.01 -9.02
N LEU A 14 -11.32 5.26 -9.66
CA LEU A 14 -12.44 4.31 -9.76
C LEU A 14 -12.16 3.23 -10.81
N VAL A 15 -11.60 3.61 -11.96
CA VAL A 15 -11.21 2.70 -13.05
C VAL A 15 -10.17 1.68 -12.59
N LEU A 16 -9.25 2.10 -11.71
CA LEU A 16 -8.21 1.25 -11.11
C LEU A 16 -8.66 0.54 -9.84
N SER A 17 -9.86 0.84 -9.32
CA SER A 17 -10.32 0.24 -8.07
C SER A 17 -10.66 -1.23 -8.25
N SER A 18 -10.47 -2.02 -7.19
CA SER A 18 -10.95 -3.39 -7.12
C SER A 18 -11.49 -3.65 -5.71
N PRO A 19 -12.63 -4.36 -5.56
CA PRO A 19 -13.49 -4.90 -6.61
C PRO A 19 -14.35 -3.83 -7.30
N ILE A 20 -14.70 -4.06 -8.57
CA ILE A 20 -15.69 -3.23 -9.27
C ILE A 20 -17.09 -3.67 -8.87
N THR A 21 -17.91 -2.70 -8.49
CA THR A 21 -19.34 -2.88 -8.20
C THR A 21 -20.16 -1.99 -9.11
N ASN A 22 -21.45 -2.30 -9.33
CA ASN A 22 -22.36 -1.44 -10.10
C ASN A 22 -22.39 0.01 -9.56
N ARG A 23 -22.27 0.17 -8.23
CA ARG A 23 -22.12 1.49 -7.59
C ARG A 23 -20.89 2.24 -8.10
N THR A 24 -19.76 1.56 -8.28
CA THR A 24 -18.50 2.15 -8.77
C THR A 24 -18.68 2.70 -10.18
N GLY A 25 -19.32 1.93 -11.07
CA GLY A 25 -19.67 2.37 -12.43
C GLY A 25 -20.59 3.59 -12.47
N LYS A 26 -21.65 3.61 -11.65
CA LYS A 26 -22.55 4.77 -11.53
C LYS A 26 -21.84 6.02 -11.02
N VAL A 27 -20.98 5.87 -10.00
CA VAL A 27 -20.19 7.00 -9.47
C VAL A 27 -19.23 7.52 -10.53
N PHE A 28 -18.58 6.62 -11.29
CA PHE A 28 -17.70 7.00 -12.40
C PHE A 28 -18.43 7.86 -13.43
N GLU A 29 -19.60 7.42 -13.91
CA GLU A 29 -20.40 8.15 -14.89
C GLU A 29 -20.79 9.55 -14.38
N GLN A 30 -21.27 9.63 -13.13
CA GLN A 30 -21.61 10.91 -12.52
C GLN A 30 -20.42 11.87 -12.42
N MET A 31 -19.23 11.36 -12.05
CA MET A 31 -18.03 12.19 -11.95
C MET A 31 -17.55 12.63 -13.33
N TYR A 32 -17.61 11.75 -14.34
CA TYR A 32 -17.21 12.08 -15.70
C TYR A 32 -18.15 13.13 -16.34
N GLN A 33 -19.47 13.02 -16.12
CA GLN A 33 -20.42 14.04 -16.54
C GLN A 33 -20.13 15.41 -15.90
N LYS A 34 -19.79 15.44 -14.60
CA LYS A 34 -19.38 16.67 -13.89
C LYS A 34 -18.07 17.23 -14.46
N TYR A 35 -17.12 16.37 -14.80
CA TYR A 35 -15.90 16.75 -15.51
C TYR A 35 -16.24 17.41 -16.84
N CYS A 36 -17.00 16.77 -17.73
CA CYS A 36 -17.37 17.34 -19.04
C CYS A 36 -18.09 18.71 -18.92
N LYS A 37 -19.09 18.80 -18.03
CA LYS A 37 -19.83 20.06 -17.80
C LYS A 37 -18.93 21.18 -17.28
N SER A 38 -17.98 20.86 -16.40
CA SER A 38 -17.04 21.86 -15.86
C SER A 38 -15.93 22.20 -16.85
N SER A 39 -15.46 21.24 -17.65
CA SER A 39 -14.47 21.48 -18.72
C SER A 39 -15.04 22.43 -19.76
N SER A 40 -16.27 22.21 -20.25
CA SER A 40 -16.93 23.10 -21.22
C SER A 40 -17.05 24.54 -20.72
N LYS A 41 -17.23 24.74 -19.41
CA LYS A 41 -17.25 26.08 -18.80
C LYS A 41 -15.87 26.71 -18.65
N LEU A 42 -14.85 25.90 -18.38
CA LEU A 42 -13.48 26.36 -18.12
C LEU A 42 -12.69 26.65 -19.40
N PHE A 43 -12.99 25.93 -20.48
CA PHE A 43 -12.26 26.02 -21.74
C PHE A 43 -13.25 26.19 -22.90
N GLN A 44 -13.31 27.40 -23.47
CA GLN A 44 -14.38 27.81 -24.37
C GLN A 44 -14.34 27.18 -25.78
N HIS A 45 -13.32 26.38 -26.12
CA HIS A 45 -13.20 25.71 -27.42
C HIS A 45 -12.59 24.31 -27.30
N ILE A 46 -13.11 23.48 -26.39
CA ILE A 46 -12.61 22.10 -26.24
C ILE A 46 -12.88 21.29 -27.51
N ARG A 47 -11.80 20.82 -28.14
CA ARG A 47 -11.88 19.79 -29.16
C ARG A 47 -12.12 18.43 -28.50
N ILE A 48 -13.24 17.81 -28.84
CA ILE A 48 -13.54 16.43 -28.43
C ILE A 48 -12.71 15.50 -29.31
N VAL A 49 -11.67 14.89 -28.71
CA VAL A 49 -10.88 13.83 -29.35
C VAL A 49 -11.48 12.44 -29.08
N PRO A 50 -11.16 11.41 -29.90
CA PRO A 50 -11.72 10.06 -29.75
C PRO A 50 -11.63 9.48 -28.34
N ASN A 51 -10.54 9.77 -27.60
CA ASN A 51 -10.38 9.30 -26.22
C ASN A 51 -11.50 9.81 -25.28
N HIS A 52 -12.04 11.01 -25.50
CA HIS A 52 -13.18 11.50 -24.72
C HIS A 52 -14.45 10.71 -24.99
N HIS A 53 -14.65 10.27 -26.24
CA HIS A 53 -15.77 9.42 -26.61
C HIS A 53 -15.59 8.01 -26.03
N TYR A 54 -14.39 7.44 -26.14
CA TYR A 54 -14.05 6.13 -25.60
C TYR A 54 -14.35 6.02 -24.09
N VAL A 55 -14.06 7.07 -23.33
CA VAL A 55 -14.29 7.10 -21.87
C VAL A 55 -15.77 6.94 -21.51
N LEU A 56 -16.71 7.29 -22.40
CA LEU A 56 -18.14 7.08 -22.16
C LEU A 56 -18.51 5.60 -22.04
N HIS A 57 -17.72 4.71 -22.65
CA HIS A 57 -17.93 3.25 -22.63
C HIS A 57 -17.21 2.53 -21.49
N ILE A 58 -16.42 3.25 -20.68
CA ILE A 58 -15.64 2.64 -19.60
C ILE A 58 -16.55 2.02 -18.53
N ARG A 59 -17.75 2.57 -18.32
CA ARG A 59 -18.71 1.99 -17.35
C ARG A 59 -19.10 0.57 -17.76
N GLU A 60 -19.52 0.38 -19.01
CA GLU A 60 -19.91 -0.92 -19.55
C GLU A 60 -18.70 -1.87 -19.58
N GLN A 61 -17.52 -1.37 -19.93
CA GLN A 61 -16.29 -2.18 -19.90
C GLN A 61 -15.93 -2.63 -18.48
N MET A 62 -16.06 -1.75 -17.47
CA MET A 62 -15.82 -2.10 -16.07
C MET A 62 -16.82 -3.14 -15.55
N GLU A 63 -18.07 -3.11 -16.02
CA GLU A 63 -19.10 -4.10 -15.70
C GLU A 63 -18.81 -5.46 -16.34
N LEU A 64 -18.28 -5.48 -17.56
CA LEU A 64 -17.99 -6.71 -18.30
C LEU A 64 -16.64 -7.35 -17.94
N TRP A 65 -15.60 -6.54 -17.77
CA TRP A 65 -14.22 -7.00 -17.65
C TRP A 65 -13.61 -6.78 -16.25
N GLY A 66 -14.29 -6.03 -15.38
CA GLY A 66 -13.78 -5.66 -14.07
C GLY A 66 -12.82 -4.46 -14.11
N PRO A 67 -11.84 -4.36 -13.19
CA PRO A 67 -10.92 -3.23 -13.15
C PRO A 67 -10.13 -3.08 -14.45
N MET A 68 -10.20 -1.92 -15.11
CA MET A 68 -9.53 -1.72 -16.41
C MET A 68 -8.00 -1.75 -16.32
N GLY A 69 -7.43 -1.58 -15.12
CA GLY A 69 -6.00 -1.74 -14.90
C GLY A 69 -5.49 -3.13 -15.31
N GLY A 70 -6.30 -4.18 -15.12
CA GLY A 70 -5.96 -5.55 -15.52
C GLY A 70 -6.08 -5.82 -17.02
N VAL A 71 -6.86 -5.00 -17.75
CA VAL A 71 -7.08 -5.11 -19.20
C VAL A 71 -6.23 -4.08 -19.97
N SER A 72 -5.36 -3.35 -19.26
CA SER A 72 -4.55 -2.30 -19.87
C SER A 72 -3.41 -2.88 -20.72
N GLU A 73 -3.05 -2.14 -21.77
CA GLU A 73 -1.92 -2.46 -22.66
C GLU A 73 -0.56 -2.51 -21.93
N PHE A 74 -0.50 -1.97 -20.72
CA PHE A 74 0.70 -1.92 -19.88
C PHE A 74 1.33 -3.31 -19.66
N TRP A 75 0.52 -4.37 -19.58
CA TRP A 75 1.08 -5.72 -19.48
C TRP A 75 1.84 -6.13 -20.76
N GLY A 76 1.30 -5.78 -21.93
CA GLY A 76 1.94 -6.01 -23.22
C GLY A 76 3.23 -5.22 -23.38
N GLU A 77 3.24 -3.94 -22.99
CA GLU A 77 4.45 -3.09 -23.02
C GLU A 77 5.56 -3.64 -22.13
N ASN A 78 5.22 -4.06 -20.90
CA ASN A 78 6.19 -4.68 -19.99
C ASN A 78 6.75 -5.99 -20.59
N MET A 79 5.89 -6.80 -21.20
CA MET A 79 6.32 -8.03 -21.88
C MET A 79 7.30 -7.72 -23.01
N VAL A 80 7.00 -6.72 -23.85
CA VAL A 80 7.92 -6.28 -24.92
C VAL A 80 9.27 -5.85 -24.34
N GLY A 81 9.29 -5.06 -23.26
CA GLY A 81 10.54 -4.63 -22.61
C GLY A 81 11.34 -5.78 -22.00
N ILE A 82 10.69 -6.83 -21.50
CA ILE A 82 11.36 -8.07 -21.05
C ILE A 82 11.92 -8.84 -22.25
N LEU A 83 11.14 -8.96 -23.31
CA LEU A 83 11.54 -9.69 -24.52
C LEU A 83 12.72 -9.04 -25.24
N GLN A 84 12.80 -7.71 -25.25
CA GLN A 84 13.97 -6.98 -25.76
C GLN A 84 15.28 -7.32 -25.02
N LYS A 85 15.22 -7.83 -23.79
CA LYS A 85 16.38 -8.24 -22.99
C LYS A 85 16.74 -9.71 -23.19
N VAL A 86 15.90 -10.49 -23.88
CA VAL A 86 16.21 -11.88 -24.18
C VAL A 86 17.28 -11.90 -25.26
N TRP A 87 18.39 -12.56 -24.98
CA TRP A 87 19.43 -12.76 -25.97
C TRP A 87 18.89 -13.65 -27.08
N THR A 88 18.75 -13.08 -28.27
CA THR A 88 18.30 -13.79 -29.47
C THR A 88 19.50 -14.00 -30.39
N SER A 89 19.69 -15.22 -30.89
CA SER A 89 20.49 -15.41 -32.09
C SER A 89 19.80 -14.64 -33.23
N GLU A 90 20.54 -13.86 -34.01
CA GLU A 90 20.03 -13.02 -35.11
C GLU A 90 19.50 -13.85 -36.31
N LYS A 91 19.10 -15.09 -36.07
CA LYS A 91 18.52 -16.01 -37.04
C LYS A 91 17.01 -15.83 -37.05
N PHE A 92 16.52 -15.11 -38.05
CA PHE A 92 15.11 -15.04 -38.40
C PHE A 92 14.50 -16.44 -38.53
N GLY A 93 13.36 -16.70 -37.87
CA GLY A 93 12.68 -18.00 -37.78
C GLY A 93 12.93 -18.77 -36.46
N GLU A 94 14.14 -18.69 -35.90
CA GLU A 94 14.47 -19.32 -34.59
C GLU A 94 14.15 -18.36 -33.42
N MET A 95 14.25 -17.06 -33.68
CA MET A 95 13.98 -16.00 -32.72
C MET A 95 12.53 -15.99 -32.25
N GLU A 96 11.57 -16.04 -33.18
CA GLU A 96 10.13 -16.00 -32.89
C GLU A 96 9.71 -17.20 -32.04
N LYS A 97 10.26 -18.38 -32.36
CA LYS A 97 10.05 -19.62 -31.59
C LYS A 97 10.63 -19.50 -30.18
N THR A 98 11.81 -18.91 -30.04
CA THR A 98 12.47 -18.70 -28.74
C THR A 98 11.68 -17.72 -27.89
N ILE A 99 11.28 -16.58 -28.45
CA ILE A 99 10.45 -15.56 -27.79
C ILE A 99 9.13 -16.20 -27.32
N MET A 100 8.41 -16.90 -28.20
CA MET A 100 7.14 -17.53 -27.87
C MET A 100 7.28 -18.57 -26.75
N ASN A 101 8.32 -19.41 -26.80
CA ASN A 101 8.59 -20.37 -25.73
C ASN A 101 8.89 -19.69 -24.40
N LYS A 102 9.67 -18.58 -24.40
CA LYS A 102 9.97 -17.83 -23.18
C LYS A 102 8.72 -17.17 -22.61
N VAL A 103 7.84 -16.60 -23.43
CA VAL A 103 6.55 -16.04 -23.00
C VAL A 103 5.68 -17.12 -22.36
N ILE A 104 5.54 -18.29 -23.01
CA ILE A 104 4.72 -19.39 -22.47
C ILE A 104 5.28 -19.89 -21.13
N VAL A 105 6.61 -20.04 -21.01
CA VAL A 105 7.24 -20.43 -19.74
C VAL A 105 7.01 -19.37 -18.67
N TRP A 106 7.13 -18.09 -19.01
CA TRP A 106 6.85 -16.99 -18.09
C TRP A 106 5.40 -16.97 -17.61
N GLN A 107 4.44 -17.11 -18.52
CA GLN A 107 3.02 -17.20 -18.20
C GLN A 107 2.73 -18.39 -17.28
N LYS A 108 3.29 -19.57 -17.59
CA LYS A 108 3.15 -20.76 -16.74
C LYS A 108 3.76 -20.56 -15.36
N LEU A 109 4.91 -19.91 -15.26
CA LEU A 109 5.56 -19.61 -13.99
C LEU A 109 4.71 -18.64 -13.15
N MET A 110 4.17 -17.59 -13.77
CA MET A 110 3.30 -16.61 -13.11
C MET A 110 1.93 -17.19 -12.71
N ALA A 111 1.38 -18.12 -13.49
CA ALA A 111 0.13 -18.81 -13.18
C ALA A 111 0.31 -19.94 -12.17
N SER A 112 1.54 -20.45 -12.00
CA SER A 112 1.81 -21.48 -11.03
C SER A 112 1.67 -20.91 -9.62
N ARG A 113 0.60 -21.33 -8.90
CA ARG A 113 0.48 -21.10 -7.44
C ARG A 113 1.73 -21.61 -6.70
N GLY A 114 2.44 -22.57 -7.28
CA GLY A 114 3.73 -23.06 -6.82
C GLY A 114 4.84 -22.00 -6.79
N LEU A 115 4.83 -20.95 -7.62
CA LEU A 115 5.77 -19.83 -7.49
C LEU A 115 5.43 -18.97 -6.28
N ASP A 116 4.16 -18.65 -6.06
CA ASP A 116 3.72 -17.93 -4.85
C ASP A 116 4.01 -18.77 -3.61
N GLN A 117 3.72 -20.07 -3.67
CA GLN A 117 3.94 -21.01 -2.59
C GLN A 117 5.43 -21.32 -2.37
N TYR A 118 6.27 -21.28 -3.42
CA TYR A 118 7.75 -21.35 -3.34
C TYR A 118 8.34 -20.04 -2.83
N LEU A 119 7.81 -18.88 -3.23
CA LEU A 119 8.16 -17.58 -2.63
C LEU A 119 7.65 -17.45 -1.19
N GLN A 120 6.63 -18.22 -0.80
CA GLN A 120 6.12 -18.33 0.57
C GLN A 120 6.84 -19.43 1.38
N SER A 121 7.30 -20.52 0.77
CA SER A 121 7.95 -21.67 1.44
C SER A 121 9.48 -21.56 1.46
N ASN A 122 10.09 -21.07 0.37
CA ASN A 122 11.40 -20.39 0.38
C ASN A 122 11.26 -18.91 0.73
N GLY A 123 10.05 -18.47 1.03
CA GLY A 123 9.78 -17.55 2.13
C GLY A 123 10.10 -18.21 3.48
N SER A 124 11.21 -18.94 3.59
CA SER A 124 12.07 -18.71 4.74
C SER A 124 12.17 -17.19 4.82
N VAL A 125 12.03 -16.66 6.03
CA VAL A 125 12.51 -15.32 6.35
C VAL A 125 13.73 -15.10 5.46
N ILE A 126 13.62 -14.34 4.35
CA ILE A 126 14.81 -13.87 3.65
C ILE A 126 15.43 -13.12 4.79
N GLU A 127 16.44 -13.72 5.42
CA GLU A 127 16.99 -13.26 6.68
C GLU A 127 17.23 -11.79 6.43
N ALA A 128 16.35 -10.96 6.99
CA ALA A 128 16.47 -9.54 6.82
C ALA A 128 17.81 -9.29 7.46
N SER A 129 18.84 -9.06 6.64
CA SER A 129 20.25 -9.27 7.00
C SER A 129 20.42 -8.90 8.45
N LYS A 130 20.47 -9.92 9.33
CA LYS A 130 20.27 -9.69 10.76
C LYS A 130 21.44 -8.85 11.19
N THR A 131 21.22 -7.57 11.41
CA THR A 131 22.20 -6.76 12.11
C THR A 131 22.31 -7.32 13.52
N HIS A 132 23.53 -7.35 14.05
CA HIS A 132 23.83 -7.91 15.36
C HIS A 132 22.83 -7.47 16.44
N ASP A 133 22.57 -8.38 17.39
CA ASP A 133 21.77 -8.06 18.58
C ASP A 133 22.36 -6.83 19.26
N PHE A 134 21.50 -5.85 19.54
CA PHE A 134 21.90 -4.62 20.20
C PHE A 134 21.02 -4.35 21.41
N VAL A 135 21.56 -3.56 22.34
CA VAL A 135 20.83 -3.11 23.52
C VAL A 135 19.99 -1.90 23.14
N LEU A 136 18.70 -1.98 23.39
CA LEU A 136 17.74 -0.91 23.14
C LEU A 136 18.05 0.30 24.02
N VAL A 137 18.01 1.49 23.43
CA VAL A 137 18.05 2.76 24.16
C VAL A 137 16.85 2.86 25.09
N ASP A 138 17.04 3.39 26.30
CA ASP A 138 16.04 3.44 27.37
C ASP A 138 14.66 3.92 26.91
N ASN A 139 14.60 5.00 26.13
CA ASN A 139 13.34 5.54 25.62
C ASN A 139 12.60 4.56 24.69
N VAL A 140 13.33 3.88 23.81
CA VAL A 140 12.76 2.89 22.87
C VAL A 140 12.36 1.63 23.63
N TYR A 141 13.17 1.21 24.61
CA TYR A 141 12.87 0.09 25.48
C TYR A 141 11.58 0.30 26.29
N LEU A 142 11.40 1.48 26.90
CA LEU A 142 10.18 1.81 27.64
C LEU A 142 8.94 1.82 26.74
N LEU A 143 9.05 2.33 25.52
CA LEU A 143 7.97 2.29 24.53
C LEU A 143 7.63 0.85 24.13
N LEU A 144 8.64 -0.01 23.94
CA LEU A 144 8.44 -1.43 23.64
C LEU A 144 7.78 -2.15 24.82
N LEU A 145 8.23 -1.88 26.04
CA LEU A 145 7.64 -2.45 27.26
C LEU A 145 6.17 -2.07 27.41
N ALA A 146 5.81 -0.80 27.19
CA ALA A 146 4.42 -0.35 27.21
C ALA A 146 3.58 -1.09 26.16
N HIS A 147 4.09 -1.20 24.92
CA HIS A 147 3.40 -1.89 23.83
C HIS A 147 3.16 -3.38 24.10
N VAL A 148 4.17 -4.09 24.62
CA VAL A 148 4.06 -5.51 24.93
C VAL A 148 3.10 -5.72 26.12
N THR A 149 3.14 -4.83 27.12
CA THR A 149 2.21 -4.87 28.27
C THR A 149 0.76 -4.65 27.83
N GLU A 150 0.51 -3.70 26.92
CA GLU A 150 -0.82 -3.50 26.32
C GLU A 150 -1.28 -4.72 25.52
N THR A 151 -0.38 -5.36 24.78
CA THR A 151 -0.73 -6.50 23.93
C THR A 151 -1.11 -7.74 24.78
N HIS A 152 -0.50 -7.89 25.94
CA HIS A 152 -0.71 -9.02 26.85
C HIS A 152 -1.57 -8.62 28.05
N HIS A 153 -2.82 -8.20 27.78
CA HIS A 153 -3.82 -7.97 28.81
C HIS A 153 -3.90 -9.18 29.77
N GLY A 154 -3.42 -9.00 31.00
CA GLY A 154 -3.43 -10.04 32.05
C GLY A 154 -2.06 -10.47 32.58
N PHE A 155 -0.96 -10.18 31.88
CA PHE A 155 0.39 -10.51 32.35
C PHE A 155 1.16 -9.26 32.80
N LYS A 156 1.69 -9.27 34.03
CA LYS A 156 2.53 -8.17 34.54
C LYS A 156 3.96 -8.35 34.07
N ILE A 157 4.28 -7.77 32.90
CA ILE A 157 5.62 -7.74 32.34
C ILE A 157 6.42 -6.63 33.05
N ARG A 158 7.63 -6.97 33.51
CA ARG A 158 8.49 -6.06 34.27
C ARG A 158 9.64 -5.50 33.43
N ASN A 159 10.05 -4.28 33.79
CA ASN A 159 11.24 -3.63 33.28
C ASN A 159 12.50 -4.38 33.80
N ALA A 160 13.39 -4.79 32.90
CA ALA A 160 14.62 -5.51 33.24
C ALA A 160 15.54 -4.74 34.19
N TYR A 161 15.56 -3.41 34.09
CA TYR A 161 16.43 -2.54 34.89
C TYR A 161 15.89 -2.27 36.31
N MET A 162 14.63 -2.60 36.61
CA MET A 162 14.03 -2.39 37.93
C MET A 162 14.22 -3.61 38.83
N LEU A 163 15.36 -3.68 39.51
CA LEU A 163 15.67 -4.70 40.51
C LEU A 163 15.04 -4.33 41.88
N PRO A 164 14.64 -5.31 42.73
CA PRO A 164 14.79 -6.76 42.57
C PRO A 164 13.59 -7.46 41.89
N HIS A 165 13.91 -8.52 41.14
CA HIS A 165 12.92 -9.34 40.42
C HIS A 165 12.43 -10.52 41.28
N THR A 166 11.12 -10.77 41.28
CA THR A 166 10.56 -11.96 41.96
C THR A 166 10.79 -13.22 41.13
N PRO A 167 10.95 -14.41 41.74
CA PRO A 167 11.06 -15.67 41.01
C PRO A 167 9.84 -15.85 40.08
N LYS A 168 10.06 -16.24 38.82
CA LYS A 168 9.05 -16.44 37.76
C LYS A 168 8.38 -15.17 37.19
N CYS A 169 8.92 -13.97 37.43
CA CYS A 169 8.40 -12.79 36.74
C CYS A 169 8.75 -12.80 35.24
N LEU A 170 7.82 -12.30 34.42
CA LEU A 170 8.02 -12.11 32.99
C LEU A 170 8.78 -10.80 32.78
N ILE A 171 10.00 -10.90 32.26
CA ILE A 171 10.89 -9.74 32.05
C ILE A 171 11.11 -9.58 30.55
N LEU A 172 10.90 -8.35 30.06
CA LEU A 172 11.29 -8.00 28.69
C LEU A 172 12.79 -7.74 28.65
N ARG A 173 13.53 -8.57 27.91
CA ARG A 173 14.98 -8.37 27.73
C ARG A 173 15.23 -7.07 26.95
N PRO A 174 16.28 -6.30 27.28
CA PRO A 174 16.60 -5.06 26.57
C PRO A 174 17.30 -5.29 25.23
N THR A 175 17.52 -6.55 24.83
CA THR A 175 18.17 -6.93 23.58
C THR A 175 17.15 -7.12 22.46
N ALA A 176 17.38 -6.49 21.31
CA ALA A 176 16.58 -6.68 20.10
C ALA A 176 17.49 -6.78 18.87
N THR A 177 16.96 -7.39 17.82
CA THR A 177 17.59 -7.51 16.50
C THR A 177 16.85 -6.57 15.54
N SER A 178 17.56 -5.71 14.80
CA SER A 178 16.94 -4.86 13.78
C SER A 178 16.82 -5.63 12.47
N LEU A 179 15.65 -5.53 11.84
CA LEU A 179 15.36 -6.15 10.55
C LEU A 179 15.36 -5.07 9.47
N ALA A 180 16.11 -5.31 8.39
CA ALA A 180 16.11 -4.42 7.22
C ALA A 180 14.74 -4.33 6.53
N MET A 181 13.97 -5.43 6.55
CA MET A 181 12.66 -5.54 5.90
C MET A 181 11.82 -6.62 6.56
N TRP A 182 10.52 -6.38 6.65
CA TRP A 182 9.52 -7.37 7.01
C TRP A 182 8.59 -7.66 5.82
N MET A 183 8.28 -8.94 5.65
CA MET A 183 7.40 -9.46 4.59
C MET A 183 6.12 -10.02 5.24
N GLY A 184 4.98 -9.41 4.91
CA GLY A 184 3.67 -9.84 5.39
C GLY A 184 2.97 -10.85 4.47
N VAL A 185 1.95 -11.53 5.02
CA VAL A 185 1.14 -12.59 4.37
C VAL A 185 0.53 -12.15 3.02
N ASN A 186 0.28 -10.85 2.82
CA ASN A 186 -0.31 -10.31 1.59
C ASN A 186 0.72 -9.69 0.63
N HIS A 187 1.97 -10.15 0.62
CA HIS A 187 3.08 -9.50 -0.12
C HIS A 187 3.22 -8.01 0.22
N ILE A 188 2.96 -7.64 1.47
CA ILE A 188 3.18 -6.29 1.98
C ILE A 188 4.62 -6.25 2.45
N LYS A 189 5.42 -5.38 1.81
CA LYS A 189 6.81 -5.16 2.20
C LYS A 189 6.86 -3.94 3.10
N VAL A 190 7.49 -4.06 4.26
CA VAL A 190 7.67 -2.95 5.19
C VAL A 190 9.15 -2.82 5.48
N SER A 191 9.73 -1.65 5.24
CA SER A 191 11.12 -1.36 5.57
C SER A 191 11.27 0.06 6.10
N PRO A 192 12.33 0.37 6.86
CA PRO A 192 12.70 1.74 7.21
C PRO A 192 13.00 2.63 5.99
N ILE A 193 13.43 1.99 4.89
CA ILE A 193 13.91 2.67 3.68
C ILE A 193 12.74 2.92 2.70
N PRO A 194 12.67 4.08 2.03
CA PRO A 194 11.74 4.32 0.94
C PRO A 194 11.91 3.31 -0.21
N PRO A 195 10.83 2.95 -0.93
CA PRO A 195 9.47 3.48 -0.84
C PRO A 195 8.57 2.73 0.17
N HIS A 196 9.05 1.68 0.82
CA HIS A 196 8.24 0.78 1.65
C HIS A 196 8.13 1.19 3.12
N ASN A 197 8.46 2.45 3.43
CA ASN A 197 8.49 2.99 4.79
C ASN A 197 7.26 3.82 5.17
N CYS A 198 6.29 4.01 4.28
CA CYS A 198 5.01 4.62 4.64
C CYS A 198 3.90 3.57 4.63
N ILE A 199 3.20 3.44 5.75
CA ILE A 199 2.21 2.38 5.96
C ILE A 199 0.86 2.94 6.43
N VAL A 200 -0.17 2.17 6.11
CA VAL A 200 -1.56 2.35 6.55
C VAL A 200 -1.89 1.19 7.47
N PHE A 201 -2.37 1.48 8.67
CA PHE A 201 -2.72 0.45 9.65
C PHE A 201 -4.03 0.78 10.35
N ARG A 202 -4.65 -0.26 10.91
CA ARG A 202 -5.92 -0.16 11.63
C ARG A 202 -5.67 -0.13 13.13
N ASN A 203 -6.22 0.88 13.79
CA ASN A 203 -6.25 0.99 15.24
C ASN A 203 -7.71 1.00 15.72
N GLY A 204 -8.21 -0.15 16.13
CA GLY A 204 -9.65 -0.33 16.41
C GLY A 204 -10.48 -0.14 15.14
N GLU A 205 -11.42 0.81 15.16
CA GLU A 205 -12.24 1.17 13.99
C GLU A 205 -11.59 2.24 13.09
N HIS A 206 -10.53 2.88 13.55
CA HIS A 206 -9.91 4.00 12.84
C HIS A 206 -8.73 3.55 11.97
N ILE A 207 -8.61 4.16 10.79
CA ILE A 207 -7.47 4.01 9.90
C ILE A 207 -6.48 5.12 10.20
N GLU A 208 -5.24 4.73 10.47
CA GLU A 208 -4.16 5.65 10.79
C GLU A 208 -2.96 5.42 9.86
N TYR A 209 -2.07 6.41 9.83
CA TYR A 209 -0.93 6.46 8.93
C TYR A 209 0.36 6.63 9.72
N GLY A 210 1.45 6.04 9.23
CA GLY A 210 2.73 6.14 9.90
C GLY A 210 3.92 5.97 8.97
N LEU A 211 5.02 6.64 9.32
CA LEU A 211 6.34 6.40 8.74
C LEU A 211 7.13 5.44 9.63
N VAL A 212 7.61 4.37 9.03
CA VAL A 212 8.43 3.35 9.66
C VAL A 212 9.83 3.90 9.89
N GLN A 213 10.27 3.82 11.14
CA GLN A 213 11.61 4.17 11.56
C GLN A 213 12.48 2.91 11.62
N GLU A 214 12.00 1.88 12.31
CA GLU A 214 12.74 0.65 12.55
C GLU A 214 11.79 -0.53 12.62
N VAL A 215 12.28 -1.71 12.24
CA VAL A 215 11.58 -2.98 12.41
C VAL A 215 12.41 -3.81 13.37
N LEU A 216 11.83 -4.18 14.51
CA LEU A 216 12.55 -4.85 15.59
C LEU A 216 12.00 -6.24 15.84
N GLN A 217 12.90 -7.19 15.98
CA GLN A 217 12.62 -8.54 16.42
C GLN A 217 13.19 -8.73 17.84
N PHE A 218 12.37 -9.23 18.76
CA PHE A 218 12.76 -9.45 20.16
C PHE A 218 12.18 -10.74 20.70
N ASN A 219 12.73 -11.22 21.81
CA ASN A 219 12.24 -12.40 22.48
C ASN A 219 11.06 -12.03 23.38
N ASP A 220 9.89 -12.60 23.09
CA ASP A 220 8.69 -12.41 23.88
C ASP A 220 8.88 -13.02 25.28
N PRO A 221 8.59 -12.30 26.37
CA PRO A 221 8.60 -12.85 27.72
C PRO A 221 7.76 -14.13 27.88
N LEU A 222 6.70 -14.30 27.08
CA LEU A 222 5.84 -15.49 27.09
C LEU A 222 6.34 -16.65 26.22
N GLY A 223 7.47 -16.46 25.53
CA GLY A 223 8.10 -17.45 24.67
C GLY A 223 7.94 -17.13 23.18
N GLY A 224 8.99 -17.44 22.42
CA GLY A 224 9.07 -17.18 20.98
C GLY A 224 9.67 -15.82 20.63
N SER A 225 9.90 -15.62 19.33
CA SER A 225 10.40 -14.36 18.79
C SER A 225 9.24 -13.57 18.17
N ARG A 226 9.10 -12.30 18.54
CA ARG A 226 8.09 -11.38 18.02
C ARG A 226 8.73 -10.25 17.24
N THR A 227 8.02 -9.79 16.21
CA THR A 227 8.38 -8.60 15.45
C THR A 227 7.44 -7.46 15.83
N SER A 228 7.97 -6.26 16.05
CA SER A 228 7.21 -5.02 16.24
C SER A 228 7.86 -3.90 15.44
N ILE A 229 7.03 -2.99 14.93
CA ILE A 229 7.47 -1.95 14.00
C ILE A 229 7.36 -0.60 14.72
N LEU A 230 8.47 0.12 14.78
CA LEU A 230 8.53 1.47 15.33
C LEU A 230 8.12 2.47 14.27
N ILE A 231 7.11 3.27 14.56
CA ILE A 231 6.57 4.26 13.63
C ILE A 231 6.47 5.65 14.24
N CYS A 232 6.58 6.67 13.39
CA CYS A 232 6.11 8.02 13.66
C CYS A 232 4.71 8.17 13.08
N GLY A 233 3.73 8.53 13.91
CA GLY A 233 2.35 8.73 13.46
C GLY A 233 2.22 9.93 12.53
N ILE A 234 1.30 9.88 11.58
CA ILE A 234 0.98 11.01 10.70
C ILE A 234 -0.38 11.55 11.09
N ASN A 235 -0.43 12.83 11.46
CA ASN A 235 -1.68 13.50 11.81
C ASN A 235 -2.35 14.08 10.56
N ASN A 236 -3.56 13.64 10.23
CA ASN A 236 -4.31 14.12 9.08
C ASN A 236 -4.93 15.49 9.37
N ARG A 237 -4.37 16.55 8.78
CA ARG A 237 -4.82 17.94 8.99
C ARG A 237 -6.11 18.27 8.25
N PHE A 238 -6.41 17.53 7.18
CA PHE A 238 -7.55 17.78 6.30
C PHE A 238 -8.48 16.57 6.23
N ALA A 239 -8.74 15.96 7.39
CA ALA A 239 -9.77 14.95 7.54
C ALA A 239 -11.14 15.50 7.10
N LYS A 240 -12.03 14.59 6.69
CA LYS A 240 -13.36 14.94 6.22
C LYS A 240 -14.19 15.51 7.37
N ASP A 241 -14.47 16.80 7.33
CA ASP A 241 -15.34 17.50 8.27
C ASP A 241 -16.37 18.35 7.50
N LEU A 242 -17.64 18.16 7.80
CA LEU A 242 -18.75 18.85 7.13
C LEU A 242 -18.96 20.27 7.65
N ASN A 243 -18.47 20.57 8.86
CA ASN A 243 -18.73 21.83 9.56
C ASN A 243 -17.55 22.82 9.46
N SER A 244 -16.40 22.37 8.96
CA SER A 244 -15.20 23.20 8.83
C SER A 244 -15.36 24.28 7.74
N PRO A 245 -14.80 25.49 7.93
CA PRO A 245 -14.68 26.48 6.86
C PRO A 245 -13.86 25.97 5.66
N ARG A 246 -13.07 24.91 5.86
CA ARG A 246 -12.22 24.28 4.83
C ARG A 246 -12.88 23.08 4.14
N LYS A 247 -14.19 22.86 4.35
CA LYS A 247 -14.95 21.71 3.85
C LYS A 247 -14.77 21.45 2.35
N ASN A 248 -14.67 22.50 1.53
CA ASN A 248 -14.49 22.35 0.08
C ASN A 248 -13.13 21.70 -0.23
N PHE A 249 -12.06 22.15 0.40
CA PHE A 249 -10.73 21.60 0.19
C PHE A 249 -10.59 20.18 0.77
N GLN A 250 -11.15 19.94 1.95
CA GLN A 250 -11.22 18.60 2.55
C GLN A 250 -11.99 17.62 1.67
N PHE A 251 -13.10 18.06 1.08
CA PHE A 251 -13.87 17.26 0.14
C PHE A 251 -13.07 16.93 -1.13
N LEU A 252 -12.28 17.87 -1.65
CA LEU A 252 -11.40 17.62 -2.79
C LEU A 252 -10.32 16.59 -2.44
N CYS A 253 -9.65 16.72 -1.29
CA CYS A 253 -8.66 15.76 -0.81
C CYS A 253 -9.26 14.35 -0.69
N TYR A 254 -10.46 14.25 -0.12
CA TYR A 254 -11.21 13.00 -0.03
C TYR A 254 -11.51 12.40 -1.41
N MET A 255 -11.98 13.21 -2.37
CA MET A 255 -12.30 12.76 -3.73
C MET A 255 -11.09 12.17 -4.46
N ILE A 256 -9.92 12.79 -4.31
CA ILE A 256 -8.68 12.33 -4.94
C ILE A 256 -7.95 11.25 -4.13
N LYS A 257 -8.49 10.85 -2.97
CA LYS A 257 -7.90 9.89 -2.01
C LYS A 257 -6.51 10.29 -1.49
N VAL A 258 -6.25 11.60 -1.40
CA VAL A 258 -5.00 12.14 -0.86
C VAL A 258 -5.20 12.54 0.60
N VAL A 259 -4.23 12.16 1.43
CA VAL A 259 -4.13 12.58 2.82
C VAL A 259 -3.00 13.60 2.92
N ILE A 260 -3.31 14.77 3.47
CA ILE A 260 -2.34 15.83 3.74
C ILE A 260 -2.22 15.96 5.25
N GLY A 261 -1.00 15.78 5.76
CA GLY A 261 -0.77 15.70 7.18
C GLY A 261 0.61 16.16 7.59
N GLU A 262 0.87 15.99 8.87
CA GLU A 262 2.14 16.32 9.51
C GLU A 262 2.68 15.08 10.20
N VAL A 263 3.97 14.81 10.02
CA VAL A 263 4.64 13.70 10.71
C VAL A 263 4.87 14.09 12.16
N SER A 264 4.26 13.34 13.07
CA SER A 264 4.45 13.50 14.51
C SER A 264 5.87 13.08 14.92
N THR A 265 6.41 13.76 15.92
CA THR A 265 7.66 13.37 16.58
C THR A 265 7.46 12.22 17.58
N ILE A 266 6.21 11.93 17.94
CA ILE A 266 5.85 10.86 18.87
C ILE A 266 6.00 9.51 18.18
N LYS A 267 6.89 8.68 18.73
CA LYS A 267 7.14 7.32 18.27
C LYS A 267 6.25 6.33 19.01
N ARG A 268 5.76 5.31 18.31
CA ARG A 268 5.01 4.20 18.90
C ARG A 268 5.31 2.89 18.20
N PHE A 269 5.10 1.79 18.92
CA PHE A 269 5.17 0.46 18.34
C PHE A 269 3.81 0.00 17.84
N ILE A 270 3.82 -0.71 16.71
CA ILE A 270 2.66 -1.40 16.19
C ILE A 270 2.99 -2.87 15.93
N SER A 271 1.98 -3.73 16.11
CA SER A 271 2.04 -5.11 15.65
C SER A 271 1.91 -5.17 14.13
N PRO A 272 2.72 -5.99 13.43
CA PRO A 272 2.63 -6.17 11.98
C PRO A 272 1.25 -6.64 11.50
N THR A 273 0.47 -7.32 12.35
CA THR A 273 -0.88 -7.80 12.02
C THR A 273 -1.90 -6.69 11.80
N LYS A 274 -1.61 -5.47 12.28
CA LYS A 274 -2.49 -4.29 12.11
C LYS A 274 -2.30 -3.58 10.77
N ILE A 275 -1.28 -3.95 9.99
CA ILE A 275 -0.92 -3.27 8.73
C ILE A 275 -1.87 -3.70 7.61
N ILE A 276 -2.46 -2.72 6.93
CA ILE A 276 -3.40 -2.94 5.82
C ILE A 276 -2.65 -2.86 4.48
N SER A 277 -1.88 -1.78 4.28
CA SER A 277 -1.20 -1.52 3.00
C SER A 277 -0.08 -0.50 3.14
N ASN A 278 0.74 -0.37 2.10
CA ASN A 278 1.69 0.71 1.94
C ASN A 278 0.99 1.97 1.40
N ALA A 279 1.60 3.13 1.61
CA ALA A 279 1.18 4.38 0.98
C ALA A 279 2.33 4.97 0.16
N ALA A 280 2.01 5.49 -1.02
CA ALA A 280 2.92 6.37 -1.74
C ALA A 280 2.87 7.73 -1.07
N TYR A 281 4.02 8.38 -0.88
CA TYR A 281 4.07 9.67 -0.19
C TYR A 281 5.10 10.60 -0.80
N GLN A 282 4.93 11.88 -0.49
CA GLN A 282 5.86 12.95 -0.80
C GLN A 282 5.94 13.89 0.40
N LEU A 283 7.17 14.21 0.82
CA LEU A 283 7.42 15.20 1.85
C LEU A 283 7.21 16.60 1.26
N LEU A 284 6.59 17.46 2.05
CA LEU A 284 6.28 18.83 1.66
C LEU A 284 7.35 19.80 2.18
N PRO A 285 7.67 20.85 1.40
CA PRO A 285 8.46 21.96 1.91
C PRO A 285 7.79 22.62 3.13
N ALA A 286 8.61 23.26 3.98
CA ALA A 286 8.14 24.05 5.10
C ALA A 286 7.10 25.10 4.67
N ASN A 287 6.12 25.36 5.53
CA ASN A 287 5.00 26.29 5.33
C ASN A 287 4.02 25.93 4.19
N THR A 288 4.10 24.72 3.64
CA THR A 288 3.12 24.25 2.64
C THR A 288 1.81 23.86 3.32
N PHE A 289 0.67 24.29 2.78
CA PHE A 289 -0.67 24.10 3.37
C PHE A 289 -0.82 24.59 4.82
N GLY A 290 0.02 25.54 5.25
CA GLY A 290 0.04 26.06 6.63
C GLY A 290 0.69 25.09 7.64
N ILE A 291 1.45 24.10 7.17
CA ILE A 291 2.23 23.18 8.00
C ILE A 291 3.64 23.75 8.13
N GLY A 292 4.06 24.10 9.35
CA GLY A 292 5.35 24.75 9.59
C GLY A 292 6.54 23.89 9.13
N ALA A 293 6.59 22.62 9.56
CA ALA A 293 7.62 21.65 9.18
C ALA A 293 7.03 20.23 9.12
N ASN A 294 7.77 19.29 8.52
CA ASN A 294 7.38 17.87 8.45
C ASN A 294 6.03 17.59 7.78
N GLY A 295 5.64 18.43 6.82
CA GLY A 295 4.44 18.19 6.01
C GLY A 295 4.62 16.96 5.12
N ILE A 296 3.55 16.21 4.94
CA ILE A 296 3.53 15.03 4.09
C ILE A 296 2.20 14.93 3.35
N THR A 297 2.27 14.55 2.07
CA THR A 297 1.12 14.11 1.30
C THR A 297 1.26 12.64 0.99
N LEU A 298 0.20 11.85 1.19
CA LEU A 298 0.22 10.42 0.92
C LEU A 298 -1.07 9.94 0.26
N THR A 299 -0.94 8.88 -0.51
CA THR A 299 -2.03 8.15 -1.15
C THR A 299 -1.86 6.66 -0.82
N PRO A 300 -2.83 6.03 -0.14
CA PRO A 300 -2.82 4.59 0.10
C PRO A 300 -2.73 3.83 -1.22
N ILE A 301 -1.81 2.86 -1.30
CA ILE A 301 -1.70 1.99 -2.46
C ILE A 301 -2.83 0.97 -2.35
N ASN A 302 -3.86 1.13 -3.19
CA ASN A 302 -4.81 0.05 -3.45
C ASN A 302 -4.13 -0.91 -4.41
N LYS A 303 -3.89 -2.15 -4.00
CA LYS A 303 -3.39 -3.15 -4.94
C LYS A 303 -4.44 -3.30 -6.05
N PRO A 304 -4.08 -3.15 -7.34
CA PRO A 304 -5.00 -3.49 -8.40
C PRO A 304 -5.40 -4.95 -8.18
N GLY A 305 -6.69 -5.24 -8.29
CA GLY A 305 -7.14 -6.61 -8.27
C GLY A 305 -6.41 -7.34 -9.39
N HIS A 306 -5.63 -8.36 -9.03
CA HIS A 306 -5.33 -9.40 -10.00
C HIS A 306 -6.69 -9.85 -10.57
N LEU A 307 -6.77 -10.02 -11.90
CA LEU A 307 -7.92 -10.66 -12.52
C LEU A 307 -8.09 -12.03 -11.87
N LEU A 308 -8.97 -12.10 -10.88
CA LEU A 308 -9.52 -13.37 -10.42
C LEU A 308 -10.47 -13.78 -11.53
N ILE A 309 -9.94 -14.51 -12.50
CA ILE A 309 -10.79 -15.27 -13.42
C ILE A 309 -11.58 -16.20 -12.51
N ASN A 310 -12.90 -15.99 -12.41
CA ASN A 310 -13.78 -16.87 -11.64
C ASN A 310 -13.52 -18.32 -12.10
N GLU A 311 -13.03 -19.17 -11.19
CA GLU A 311 -12.91 -20.61 -11.45
C GLU A 311 -14.30 -21.29 -11.55
N ASP A 312 -15.39 -20.55 -11.30
CA ASP A 312 -16.78 -21.05 -11.32
C ASP A 312 -17.56 -20.62 -12.58
N SER A 313 -16.97 -20.82 -13.75
CA SER A 313 -17.75 -20.99 -14.98
C SER A 313 -17.23 -22.20 -15.74
N THR A 314 -17.49 -23.38 -15.19
CA THR A 314 -17.76 -24.57 -16.01
C THR A 314 -19.05 -24.35 -16.79
N ALA A 315 -19.01 -23.42 -17.74
CA ALA A 315 -19.98 -23.32 -18.81
C ALA A 315 -19.40 -24.07 -20.00
N SER A 316 -19.82 -25.32 -20.13
CA SER A 316 -20.11 -25.92 -21.42
C SER A 316 -20.66 -24.86 -22.38
N LEU A 317 -19.89 -24.48 -23.39
CA LEU A 317 -20.36 -23.90 -24.65
C LEU A 317 -19.17 -23.80 -25.62
N PHE A 318 -19.29 -24.63 -26.67
CA PHE A 318 -18.42 -24.86 -27.84
C PHE A 318 -17.19 -25.76 -27.63
#